data_AF-A0A5P8KB32-F1
#
_entry.id   AF-A0A5P8KB32-F1
#
_cell.length_a   1.000
_cell.length_b   1.000
_cell.length_c   1.000
_cell.angle_alpha   90.00
_cell.angle_beta   90.00
_cell.angle_gamma   90.00
#
_symmetry.space_group_name_H-M   'P 1'
#
loop_
_entity.id
_entity.type
_entity.pdbx_description
1 polymer ?
#
loop_
_entity_poly.entity_id
_entity_poly.type
_entity_poly.pdbx_seq_one_letter_code
_entity_poly.pdbx_strand_id
1 'polypeptide(L)' 'MEWAAQGPGGEPESSDSMGDLVLLQSEGEFGVPVAYWDLFRVADGKIVEHWDVIAEVPDELPHANGLF' A
#
# COMPACT_ATOMS: atom_id res chain seq x y z
N MET A 1 -11.08 5.69 -17.77
CA MET A 1 -11.43 5.82 -16.35
C MET A 1 -10.08 5.86 -15.66
N GLU A 2 -9.56 7.06 -15.49
CA GLU A 2 -8.18 7.31 -15.06
C GLU A 2 -8.32 8.15 -13.79
N TRP A 3 -7.84 7.61 -12.68
CA TRP A 3 -7.75 8.35 -11.43
C TRP A 3 -6.28 8.44 -11.06
N ALA A 4 -5.73 9.64 -11.24
CA ALA A 4 -4.46 10.04 -10.70
C ALA A 4 -4.70 10.58 -9.28
N ALA A 5 -4.29 9.81 -8.28
CA ALA A 5 -4.01 10.33 -6.95
C ALA A 5 -2.48 10.29 -6.77
N GLN A 6 -1.81 11.32 -7.26
CA GLN A 6 -0.43 11.64 -6.88
C GLN A 6 -0.52 12.62 -5.70
N GLY A 7 -0.55 12.07 -4.47
CA GLY A 7 -0.11 12.74 -3.25
C GLY A 7 1.39 12.50 -3.04
N PRO A 8 2.09 13.21 -2.12
CA PRO A 8 3.53 13.15 -2.01
C PRO A 8 3.97 11.71 -1.68
N GLY A 9 4.81 11.15 -2.54
CA GLY A 9 5.16 9.74 -2.54
C GLY A 9 5.75 9.26 -1.22
N GLY A 10 5.03 8.35 -0.57
CA GLY A 10 5.65 7.36 0.29
C GLY A 10 6.35 6.35 -0.62
N GLU A 11 7.67 6.24 -0.49
CA GLU A 11 8.37 5.11 -1.09
C GLU A 11 7.92 3.82 -0.38
N PRO A 12 7.79 2.70 -1.09
CA PRO A 12 7.37 1.45 -0.46
C PRO A 12 8.40 0.98 0.56
N GLU A 13 7.96 0.76 1.79
CA GLU A 13 8.81 0.32 2.91
C GLU A 13 9.27 -1.14 2.71
N SER A 14 8.46 -1.96 2.03
CA SER A 14 8.79 -3.35 1.69
C SER A 14 8.01 -3.84 0.47
N SER A 15 8.61 -4.78 -0.28
CA SER A 15 7.95 -5.46 -1.41
C SER A 15 8.24 -6.97 -1.39
N ASP A 16 7.19 -7.78 -1.41
CA ASP A 16 7.27 -9.24 -1.50
C ASP A 16 6.52 -9.75 -2.73
N SER A 17 7.07 -10.75 -3.41
CA SER A 17 6.46 -11.36 -4.60
C SER A 17 6.23 -12.86 -4.42
N MET A 18 5.01 -13.33 -4.70
CA MET A 18 4.70 -14.76 -4.77
C MET A 18 4.00 -15.09 -6.09
N GLY A 19 4.73 -15.68 -7.02
CA GLY A 19 4.24 -15.90 -8.38
C GLY A 19 4.09 -14.57 -9.12
N ASP A 20 2.89 -14.32 -9.65
CA ASP A 20 2.53 -13.09 -10.36
C ASP A 20 1.96 -12.01 -9.43
N LEU A 21 1.97 -12.21 -8.12
CA LEU A 21 1.50 -11.23 -7.14
C LEU A 21 2.66 -10.42 -6.54
N VAL A 22 2.45 -9.11 -6.38
CA VAL A 22 3.36 -8.17 -5.72
C VAL A 22 2.60 -7.43 -4.63
N LEU A 23 3.06 -7.52 -3.38
CA LEU A 23 2.55 -6.74 -2.26
C LEU A 23 3.43 -5.51 -2.04
N LEU A 24 2.79 -4.37 -1.85
CA LEU A 24 3.41 -3.11 -1.44
C LEU A 24 2.84 -2.68 -0.09
N GLN A 25 3.73 -2.28 0.83
CA GLN A 25 3.35 -1.65 2.09
C GLN A 25 3.87 -0.23 2.12
N SER A 26 2.99 0.73 2.41
CA SER A 26 3.36 2.14 2.51
C SER A 26 2.46 2.90 3.48
N GLU A 27 2.95 4.04 3.96
CA GLU A 27 2.19 4.98 4.77
C GLU A 27 1.89 6.26 3.97
N GLY A 28 0.80 6.94 4.33
CA GLY A 28 0.46 8.23 3.73
C GLY A 28 -0.75 8.90 4.39
N GLU A 29 -1.38 9.81 3.67
CA GLU A 29 -2.53 10.57 4.16
C GLU A 29 -3.76 10.39 3.25
N PHE A 30 -4.92 10.15 3.87
CA PHE A 30 -6.23 10.14 3.20
C PHE A 30 -7.27 10.85 4.08
N GLY A 31 -7.08 12.15 4.29
CA GLY A 31 -7.82 12.95 5.26
C GLY A 31 -7.39 12.72 6.72
N VAL A 32 -6.89 11.52 7.02
CA VAL A 32 -6.18 11.11 8.25
C VAL A 32 -4.95 10.28 7.87
N PRO A 33 -3.98 10.07 8.78
CA PRO A 33 -2.87 9.15 8.55
C PRO A 33 -3.38 7.73 8.27
N VAL A 34 -2.87 7.09 7.23
CA VAL A 34 -3.29 5.75 6.79
C VAL A 34 -2.10 4.87 6.41
N ALA A 35 -2.28 3.57 6.60
CA ALA A 35 -1.43 2.53 6.05
C ALA A 35 -2.11 1.90 4.83
N TYR A 36 -1.33 1.67 3.78
CA TYR A 36 -1.74 1.04 2.53
C TYR A 36 -1.10 -0.34 2.43
N TRP A 37 -1.93 -1.34 2.10
CA TRP A 37 -1.48 -2.62 1.57
C TRP A 37 -2.03 -2.76 0.15
N ASP A 38 -1.17 -2.56 -0.84
CA ASP A 38 -1.53 -2.74 -2.24
C ASP A 38 -1.09 -4.11 -2.73
N LEU A 39 -2.04 -4.92 -3.20
CA LEU A 39 -1.74 -6.18 -3.87
C LEU A 39 -1.98 -6.01 -5.36
N PHE A 40 -0.94 -6.28 -6.15
CA PHE A 40 -1.00 -6.25 -7.60
C PHE A 40 -0.83 -7.64 -8.17
N ARG A 41 -1.59 -7.96 -9.22
CA ARG A 41 -1.27 -9.09 -10.11
C ARG A 41 -0.61 -8.57 -11.38
N VAL A 42 0.55 -9.11 -11.72
CA VAL A 42 1.37 -8.69 -12.86
C VAL A 42 1.41 -9.79 -13.92
N ALA A 43 0.89 -9.49 -15.11
CA ALA A 43 0.97 -10.39 -16.26
C ALA A 43 1.58 -9.64 -17.46
N ASP A 44 2.49 -10.28 -18.18
CA ASP A 44 3.18 -9.71 -19.34
C ASP A 44 3.83 -8.35 -19.07
N GLY A 45 4.40 -8.19 -17.88
CA GLY A 45 5.05 -6.95 -17.42
C GLY A 45 4.09 -5.80 -17.14
N LYS A 46 2.78 -6.06 -16.99
CA LYS A 46 1.76 -5.07 -16.71
C LYS A 46 0.94 -5.45 -15.48
N ILE A 47 0.50 -4.45 -14.73
CA ILE A 47 -0.51 -4.64 -13.68
C ILE A 47 -1.84 -4.93 -14.37
N VAL A 48 -2.44 -6.09 -14.07
CA VAL A 48 -3.72 -6.51 -14.63
C VAL A 48 -4.85 -6.52 -13.61
N GLU A 49 -4.53 -6.61 -12.32
CA GLU A 49 -5.46 -6.49 -11.20
C GLU A 49 -4.79 -5.74 -10.05
N HIS A 50 -5.59 -4.99 -9.30
CA HIS A 50 -5.18 -4.20 -8.13
C HIS A 50 -6.25 -4.32 -7.05
N TRP A 51 -5.83 -4.62 -5.84
CA TRP A 51 -6.64 -4.58 -4.63
C TRP A 51 -5.92 -3.77 -3.57
N ASP A 52 -6.66 -2.97 -2.81
CA ASP A 52 -6.14 -2.18 -1.72
C ASP A 52 -6.84 -2.49 -0.39
N VAL A 53 -6.08 -2.32 0.68
CA VAL A 53 -6.62 -2.07 2.01
C VAL A 53 -6.07 -0.73 2.47
N ILE A 54 -6.97 0.18 2.82
CA ILE A 54 -6.65 1.47 3.43
C ILE A 54 -7.11 1.39 4.88
N ALA A 55 -6.18 1.47 5.82
CA ALA A 55 -6.47 1.46 7.24
C ALA A 55 -5.99 2.75 7.90
N GLU A 56 -6.85 3.38 8.70
CA GLU A 56 -6.45 4.52 9.54
C GLU A 56 -5.38 4.07 10.55
N VAL A 57 -4.32 4.85 10.67
CA VAL A 57 -3.28 4.63 11.69
C VAL A 57 -3.78 5.24 13.00
N PRO A 58 -3.91 4.44 14.08
CA PRO A 58 -4.34 4.99 15.37
C PRO A 58 -3.24 5.84 16.00
N ASP A 59 -3.64 6.84 16.79
CA ASP A 59 -2.70 7.71 17.53
C ASP A 59 -1.77 6.93 18.47
N GLU A 60 -2.25 5.80 19.00
CA GLU A 60 -1.48 4.89 19.85
C GLU A 60 -1.61 3.45 19.33
N LEU A 61 -0.48 2.83 18.99
CA LEU A 61 -0.43 1.42 18.60
C LEU A 61 -0.55 0.52 19.85
N PRO A 62 -1.26 -0.61 19.76
CA PRO A 62 -1.40 -1.55 20.87
C PRO A 62 -0.09 -2.31 21.21
N HIS A 63 1.00 -2.00 20.50
CA HIS A 63 2.31 -2.64 20.62
C HIS A 63 3.44 -1.70 20.19
N ALA A 64 4.67 -2.02 20.59
CA ALA A 64 5.86 -1.19 20.33
C ALA A 64 6.65 -1.58 19.05
N ASN A 65 6.08 -2.40 18.16
CA ASN A 65 6.79 -2.94 16.99
C ASN A 65 6.91 -1.95 15.82
N GLY A 66 6.26 -0.79 15.89
CA GLY A 66 6.06 0.08 14.72
C GLY A 66 4.81 -0.34 13.92
N LEU A 67 4.59 0.33 12.79
CA LEU A 67 3.43 0.12 11.93
C LEU A 67 3.58 -1.08 10.98
N PHE A 68 4.82 -1.38 10.56
CA PHE A 68 5.20 -2.49 9.67
C PHE A 68 6.21 -3.43 10.33
#